data_AF-F3FCI7-F1
#
_entry.id   AF-F3FCI7-F1
#
_cell.length_a   1.000
_cell.length_b   1.000
_cell.length_c   1.000
_cell.angle_alpha   90.00
_cell.angle_beta   90.00
_cell.angle_gamma   90.00
#
_symmetry.space_group_name_H-M   'P 1'
#
loop_
_entity.id
_entity.type
_entity.pdbx_description
1 polymer ?
#
loop_
_entity_poly.entity_id
_entity_poly.type
_entity_poly.pdbx_seq_one_letter_code
_entity_poly.pdbx_strand_id
1 'polypeptide(L)'
;MSSRATMVLAVLFLLGALIAGYLGIVVGRPTEVLVDTPPSAPPLTTEEITPPPTPPVEDALRHNVVVLARDIPAYTAITADDLTIERLKVAPPGSFEAIDKIVGRSSWRTLTAGS
;
A
#
# COMPACT_ATOMS: atom_id res chain seq x y z
N MET A 1 31.46 -39.70 10.69
CA MET A 1 30.62 -38.54 11.04
C MET A 1 30.64 -37.58 9.87
N SER A 2 29.55 -37.51 9.09
CA SER A 2 29.47 -36.79 7.82
C SER A 2 29.35 -35.27 8.01
N SER A 3 30.46 -34.61 8.36
CA SER A 3 30.56 -33.16 8.57
C SER A 3 30.16 -32.32 7.35
N ARG A 4 30.30 -32.87 6.13
CA ARG A 4 29.90 -32.18 4.89
C ARG A 4 28.38 -32.04 4.76
N ALA A 5 27.63 -33.06 5.16
CA ALA A 5 26.17 -33.04 5.08
C ALA A 5 25.56 -32.03 6.07
N THR A 6 26.12 -31.94 7.27
CA THR A 6 25.69 -30.94 8.26
C THR A 6 26.04 -29.51 7.83
N MET A 7 27.19 -29.31 7.16
CA MET A 7 27.54 -28.00 6.62
C MET A 7 26.59 -27.55 5.50
N VAL A 8 26.24 -28.45 4.57
CA VAL A 8 25.29 -28.15 3.50
C VAL A 8 23.91 -27.78 4.06
N LEU A 9 23.41 -28.55 5.03
CA LEU A 9 22.13 -28.24 5.67
C LEU A 9 22.16 -26.91 6.40
N ALA A 10 23.26 -26.59 7.09
CA ALA A 10 23.43 -25.31 7.77
C ALA A 10 23.37 -24.11 6.81
N VAL A 11 24.04 -24.21 5.65
CA VAL A 11 24.02 -23.15 4.63
C VAL A 11 22.61 -22.97 4.05
N LEU A 12 21.89 -24.06 3.78
CA LEU A 12 20.50 -23.99 3.31
C LEU A 12 19.59 -23.31 4.34
N PHE A 13 19.73 -23.67 5.61
CA PHE A 13 18.92 -23.08 6.69
C PHE A 13 19.23 -21.59 6.88
N LEU A 14 20.51 -21.20 6.80
CA LEU A 14 20.95 -19.81 6.86
C LEU A 14 20.30 -18.98 5.74
N LEU A 15 20.33 -19.49 4.49
CA LEU A 15 19.70 -18.83 3.35
C LEU A 15 18.18 -18.69 3.55
N GLY A 16 17.52 -19.77 4.00
CA GLY A 16 16.08 -19.73 4.29
C GLY A 16 15.72 -18.69 5.36
N ALA A 17 16.50 -18.60 6.44
CA ALA A 17 16.29 -17.63 7.51
C ALA A 17 16.48 -16.17 7.04
N LEU A 18 17.48 -15.92 6.19
CA LEU A 18 17.70 -14.60 5.57
C LEU A 18 16.51 -14.17 4.71
N ILE A 19 16.00 -15.07 3.87
CA ILE A 19 14.83 -14.81 3.02
C ILE A 19 13.59 -14.56 3.88
N ALA A 20 13.34 -15.41 4.87
CA ALA A 20 12.20 -15.26 5.78
C ALA A 20 12.27 -13.97 6.61
N GLY A 21 13.44 -13.62 7.12
CA GLY A 21 13.66 -12.37 7.85
C GLY A 21 13.46 -11.13 6.97
N TYR A 22 13.98 -11.17 5.74
CA TYR A 22 13.75 -10.10 4.77
C TYR A 22 12.27 -9.93 4.43
N LEU A 23 11.57 -11.03 4.12
CA LEU A 23 10.13 -11.00 3.85
C LEU A 23 9.33 -10.51 5.07
N GLY A 24 9.70 -10.92 6.28
CA GLY A 24 9.08 -10.45 7.52
C GLY A 24 9.22 -8.94 7.70
N ILE A 25 10.39 -8.36 7.40
CA ILE A 25 10.61 -6.91 7.44
C ILE A 25 9.80 -6.20 6.34
N VAL A 26 9.79 -6.75 5.12
CA VAL A 26 9.07 -6.15 3.99
C VAL A 26 7.55 -6.14 4.21
N VAL A 27 6.99 -7.25 4.70
CA VAL A 27 5.55 -7.37 5.05
C VAL A 27 5.21 -6.52 6.27
N GLY A 28 6.13 -6.45 7.23
CA GLY A 28 5.94 -5.74 8.50
C GLY A 28 6.17 -4.25 8.45
N ARG A 29 6.46 -3.64 7.29
CA ARG A 29 6.45 -2.18 7.15
C ARG A 29 5.00 -1.71 7.06
N PRO A 30 4.40 -1.13 8.12
CA PRO A 30 3.20 -0.33 7.94
C PRO A 30 3.55 0.74 6.92
N THR A 31 2.79 0.81 5.81
CA THR A 31 2.83 1.95 4.91
C THR A 31 2.66 3.18 5.77
N GLU A 32 3.74 3.95 5.90
CA GLU A 32 3.77 5.18 6.69
C GLU A 32 2.82 6.15 5.99
N VAL A 33 1.58 6.14 6.43
CA VAL A 33 0.59 7.14 6.10
C VAL A 33 1.18 8.42 6.67
N LEU A 34 1.71 9.28 5.80
CA LEU A 34 2.14 10.62 6.16
C LEU A 34 0.98 11.31 6.86
N VAL A 35 1.00 11.31 8.19
CA VAL A 35 0.15 12.18 8.99
C VAL A 35 0.82 13.54 8.92
N ASP A 36 0.28 14.38 8.03
CA ASP A 36 0.54 15.81 8.01
C ASP A 36 0.43 16.35 9.44
N THR A 37 1.56 16.82 9.95
CA THR A 37 1.65 17.55 11.21
C THR A 37 1.17 18.98 10.97
N PRO A 38 0.18 19.52 11.70
CA PRO A 38 0.02 20.95 11.83
C PRO A 38 0.85 21.47 13.02
N PRO A 39 1.40 22.70 12.94
CA PRO A 39 2.35 23.24 13.89
C PRO A 39 1.71 23.81 15.16
N SER A 40 2.40 23.63 16.30
CA SER A 40 2.59 24.56 17.42
C SER A 40 1.40 25.32 18.04
N ALA A 41 1.03 24.99 19.29
CA ALA A 41 0.95 25.96 20.41
C ALA A 41 0.73 25.26 21.79
N PRO A 42 1.18 25.84 22.94
CA PRO A 42 1.37 25.15 24.24
C PRO A 42 0.36 25.60 25.34
N PRO A 43 0.52 25.24 26.64
CA PRO A 43 0.29 23.93 27.28
C PRO A 43 -0.72 24.04 28.44
N LEU A 44 -1.81 23.26 28.50
CA LEU A 44 -2.63 23.20 29.73
C LEU A 44 -3.33 21.84 29.92
N THR A 45 -3.15 21.32 31.12
CA THR A 45 -4.07 20.46 31.88
C THR A 45 -4.29 19.01 31.40
N THR A 46 -3.80 18.10 32.22
CA THR A 46 -4.27 16.72 32.41
C THR A 46 -5.79 16.62 32.37
N GLU A 47 -6.35 16.03 31.31
CA GLU A 47 -7.60 15.26 31.41
C GLU A 47 -7.70 14.29 30.24
N GLU A 48 -7.93 13.03 30.60
CA GLU A 48 -8.46 11.95 29.76
C GLU A 48 -7.73 11.66 28.43
N ILE A 49 -6.86 10.64 28.49
CA ILE A 49 -6.37 9.92 27.31
C ILE A 49 -7.58 9.23 26.68
N THR A 50 -8.35 9.96 25.88
CA THR A 50 -9.25 9.37 24.89
C THR A 50 -8.32 8.65 23.91
N PRO A 51 -8.39 7.31 23.77
CA PRO A 51 -7.61 6.63 22.74
C PRO A 51 -8.03 7.22 21.38
N PRO A 52 -7.07 7.51 20.48
CA PRO A 52 -7.41 7.93 19.12
C PRO A 52 -8.38 6.90 18.53
N PRO A 53 -9.37 7.32 17.74
CA PRO A 53 -10.32 6.40 17.14
C PRO A 53 -9.54 5.36 16.34
N THR A 54 -9.49 4.13 16.84
CA THR A 54 -8.91 2.99 16.14
C THR A 54 -9.63 2.91 14.79
N PRO A 55 -8.94 3.12 13.65
CA PRO A 55 -9.59 2.91 12.37
C PRO A 55 -10.09 1.46 12.32
N PRO A 56 -11.33 1.21 11.89
CA PRO A 56 -11.91 -0.13 11.93
C PRO A 56 -10.99 -1.09 11.19
N VAL A 57 -10.64 -2.19 11.86
CA VAL A 57 -9.70 -3.21 11.39
C VAL A 57 -10.10 -3.78 10.02
N GLU A 58 -11.38 -3.67 9.64
CA GLU A 58 -11.90 -3.95 8.29
C GLU A 58 -11.22 -3.17 7.15
N ASP A 59 -10.55 -2.05 7.42
CA ASP A 59 -9.82 -1.30 6.39
C ASP A 59 -8.47 -1.94 6.05
N ALA A 60 -7.82 -2.63 7.00
CA ALA A 60 -6.52 -3.26 6.78
C ALA A 60 -6.57 -4.44 5.81
N LEU A 61 -7.74 -5.06 5.63
CA LEU A 61 -7.96 -6.14 4.66
C LEU A 61 -8.37 -5.63 3.27
N ARG A 62 -8.50 -4.32 3.06
CA ARG A 62 -8.94 -3.74 1.79
C ARG A 62 -7.74 -3.43 0.90
N HIS A 63 -7.84 -3.84 -0.36
CA HIS A 63 -6.89 -3.55 -1.40
C HIS A 63 -7.06 -2.10 -1.88
N ASN A 64 -5.94 -1.39 -2.05
CA ASN A 64 -5.92 -0.11 -2.74
C ASN A 64 -6.11 -0.37 -4.23
N VAL A 65 -7.17 0.23 -4.80
CA VAL A 65 -7.49 0.13 -6.22
C VAL A 65 -7.59 1.54 -6.76
N VAL A 66 -6.80 1.83 -7.80
CA VAL A 66 -6.89 3.09 -8.53
C VAL A 66 -8.13 3.05 -9.42
N VAL A 67 -8.98 4.05 -9.24
CA VAL A 67 -10.24 4.24 -9.98
C VAL A 67 -10.23 5.63 -10.61
N LEU A 68 -10.90 5.79 -11.75
CA LEU A 68 -11.08 7.11 -12.33
C LEU A 68 -12.08 7.95 -11.53
N ALA A 69 -11.68 9.17 -11.14
CA ALA A 69 -12.54 10.14 -10.48
C ALA A 69 -13.45 10.89 -11.46
N ARG A 70 -13.05 10.96 -12.74
CA ARG A 70 -13.78 11.67 -13.80
C ARG A 70 -13.69 10.93 -15.12
N ASP A 71 -14.59 11.28 -16.03
CA ASP A 71 -14.57 10.74 -17.40
C ASP A 71 -13.35 11.28 -18.16
N ILE A 72 -12.63 10.37 -18.83
CA ILE A 72 -11.44 10.71 -19.63
C ILE A 72 -11.72 10.33 -21.09
N PRO A 73 -11.65 11.29 -22.04
CA PRO A 73 -11.84 11.00 -23.45
C PRO A 73 -10.69 10.17 -24.02
N ALA A 74 -10.98 9.43 -25.11
CA ALA A 74 -9.97 8.64 -25.80
C ALA A 74 -8.77 9.50 -26.23
N TYR A 75 -7.58 8.90 -26.18
CA TYR A 75 -6.29 9.50 -26.54
C TYR A 75 -5.85 10.67 -25.65
N THR A 76 -6.49 10.85 -24.50
CA THR A 76 -6.07 11.84 -23.50
C THR A 76 -5.09 11.22 -22.54
N ALA A 77 -4.04 11.97 -22.17
CA ALA A 77 -3.09 11.54 -21.15
C ALA A 77 -3.75 11.58 -19.77
N ILE A 78 -3.67 10.48 -19.03
CA ILE A 78 -4.23 10.35 -17.69
C ILE A 78 -3.32 11.08 -16.71
N THR A 79 -3.86 12.03 -15.95
CA THR A 79 -3.14 12.79 -14.95
C THR A 79 -3.43 12.28 -13.53
N ALA A 80 -2.66 12.71 -12.54
CA ALA A 80 -2.89 12.33 -11.14
C ALA A 80 -4.23 12.88 -10.61
N ASP A 81 -4.67 14.03 -11.10
CA ASP A 81 -5.93 14.68 -10.70
C ASP A 81 -7.20 13.97 -11.23
N ASP A 82 -7.01 13.05 -12.19
CA ASP A 82 -8.10 12.25 -12.76
C ASP A 82 -8.29 10.92 -12.03
N LEU A 83 -7.38 10.59 -11.09
CA LEU A 83 -7.29 9.31 -10.42
C LEU A 83 -7.57 9.44 -8.93
N THR A 84 -8.27 8.46 -8.38
CA THR A 84 -8.52 8.31 -6.95
C THR A 84 -8.15 6.92 -6.50
N ILE A 85 -7.72 6.77 -5.24
CA ILE A 85 -7.44 5.46 -4.64
C ILE A 85 -8.64 5.08 -3.80
N GLU A 86 -9.36 4.04 -4.24
CA GLU A 86 -10.45 3.45 -3.49
C GLU A 86 -10.00 2.18 -2.78
N ARG A 87 -10.52 1.97 -1.56
CA ARG A 87 -10.17 0.81 -0.73
C ARG A 87 -11.29 -0.23 -0.82
N LEU A 88 -11.08 -1.23 -1.68
CA LEU A 88 -12.05 -2.29 -1.96
C LEU A 88 -11.70 -3.58 -1.21
N LYS A 89 -12.72 -4.33 -0.77
CA LYS A 89 -12.52 -5.64 -0.13
C LYS A 89 -11.97 -6.71 -1.07
N VAL A 90 -12.25 -6.58 -2.37
CA VAL A 90 -11.79 -7.47 -3.42
C VAL A 90 -11.28 -6.60 -4.56
N ALA A 91 -10.01 -6.75 -4.93
CA ALA A 91 -9.46 -6.06 -6.08
C ALA A 91 -9.96 -6.74 -7.38
N PRO A 92 -10.61 -6.01 -8.28
CA PRO A 92 -10.90 -6.52 -9.62
C PRO A 92 -9.60 -6.92 -10.35
N PRO A 93 -9.65 -7.96 -11.20
CA PRO A 93 -8.48 -8.35 -11.98
C PRO A 93 -8.07 -7.23 -12.94
N GLY A 94 -6.78 -6.91 -12.96
CA GLY A 94 -6.24 -5.82 -13.80
C GLY A 94 -6.28 -4.43 -13.18
N SER A 95 -6.74 -4.31 -11.92
CA SER A 95 -6.63 -3.08 -11.13
C SER A 95 -5.18 -2.73 -10.78
N PHE A 96 -4.92 -1.45 -10.59
CA PHE A 96 -3.62 -0.94 -10.16
C PHE A 96 -3.68 -0.52 -8.69
N GLU A 97 -2.61 -0.76 -7.94
CA GLU A 97 -2.53 -0.37 -6.52
C GLU A 97 -1.95 1.03 -6.31
N ALA A 98 -1.33 1.62 -7.34
CA ALA A 98 -0.64 2.90 -7.25
C ALA A 98 -0.87 3.78 -8.49
N ILE A 99 -1.11 5.08 -8.26
CA ILE A 99 -1.38 6.10 -9.29
C ILE A 99 -0.21 6.20 -10.28
N ASP A 100 1.04 6.12 -9.81
CA ASP A 100 2.25 6.24 -10.64
C ASP A 100 2.34 5.20 -11.77
N LYS A 101 1.61 4.09 -11.67
CA LYS A 101 1.59 3.06 -12.72
C LYS A 101 0.72 3.44 -13.91
N ILE A 102 -0.22 4.37 -13.74
CA ILE A 102 -1.17 4.82 -14.77
C ILE A 102 -0.84 6.22 -15.29
N VAL A 103 -0.33 7.12 -14.44
CA VAL A 103 -0.08 8.51 -14.83
C VAL A 103 0.78 8.59 -16.09
N GLY A 104 0.35 9.41 -17.04
CA GLY A 104 1.00 9.59 -18.34
C GLY A 104 0.62 8.54 -19.40
N ARG A 105 -0.16 7.51 -19.06
CA ARG A 105 -0.73 6.60 -20.06
C ARG A 105 -1.93 7.24 -20.75
N SER A 106 -2.22 6.79 -21.96
CA SER A 106 -3.41 7.16 -22.72
C SER A 106 -4.17 5.92 -23.16
N SER A 107 -5.49 5.93 -23.00
CA SER A 107 -6.36 4.87 -23.50
C SER A 107 -6.92 5.25 -24.87
N TRP A 108 -7.01 4.29 -25.78
CA TRP A 108 -7.75 4.40 -27.04
C TRP A 108 -9.29 4.41 -26.89
N ARG A 109 -9.79 4.13 -25.68
CA ARG A 109 -11.20 4.08 -25.32
C ARG A 109 -11.50 5.23 -24.36
N THR A 110 -12.70 5.77 -24.50
CA THR A 110 -13.30 6.65 -23.49
C THR A 110 -13.41 5.87 -22.18
N LEU A 111 -12.86 6.45 -21.11
CA LEU A 111 -12.94 5.88 -19.77
C LEU A 111 -13.97 6.68 -18.97
N THR A 112 -14.78 5.98 -18.19
CA THR A 112 -15.85 6.56 -17.38
C THR A 112 -15.40 6.58 -15.92
N ALA A 113 -15.84 7.57 -15.16
CA ALA A 113 -15.62 7.59 -13.71
C ALA A 113 -16.10 6.27 -13.08
N GLY A 114 -15.31 5.75 -12.14
CA GLY A 114 -15.61 4.48 -11.46
C GLY A 114 -15.04 3.22 -12.13
N SER A 115 -14.37 3.33 -13.29
CA SER A 115 -13.76 2.18 -14.00
C SER A 115 -12.31 1.91 -13.62
#